data_AF-A0A1J3GKQ3-F1
#
_entry.id   AF-A0A1J3GKQ3-F1
#
_cell.length_a   1.000
_cell.length_b   1.000
_cell.length_c   1.000
_cell.angle_alpha   90.00
_cell.angle_beta   90.00
_cell.angle_gamma   90.00
#
_symmetry.space_group_name_H-M   'P 1'
#
loop_
_entity.id
_entity.type
_entity.pdbx_description
1 polymer ?
#
loop_
_entity_poly.entity_id
_entity_poly.type
_entity_poly.pdbx_seq_one_letter_code
_entity_poly.pdbx_strand_id
1 'polypeptide(L)'
;MSSKKAKTINEASSSRGGLGGESIVADCGRNTSTCGYCKSPTSSSISDGLWTESLTVNDYQALLDRGWRRSGCFLYKPEMDKTCCPAYTIRLKASDFVPSKVQQRVR
;
A
#
# COMPACT_ATOMS: atom_id res chain seq x y z
N MET A 1 -16.16 3.19 -50.27
CA MET A 1 -15.19 2.60 -49.31
C MET A 1 -15.52 3.17 -47.94
N SER A 2 -16.09 2.33 -47.08
CA SER A 2 -16.63 2.69 -45.77
C SER A 2 -15.57 2.40 -44.71
N SER A 3 -15.24 3.38 -43.88
CA SER A 3 -14.41 3.17 -42.69
C SER A 3 -15.20 3.63 -41.48
N LYS A 4 -15.78 2.66 -40.78
CA LYS A 4 -16.54 2.83 -39.53
C LYS A 4 -15.55 3.16 -38.40
N LYS A 5 -15.77 4.26 -37.69
CA LYS A 5 -15.01 4.61 -36.48
C LYS A 5 -15.64 3.86 -35.30
N ALA A 6 -14.90 2.91 -34.73
CA ALA A 6 -15.35 2.12 -33.59
C ALA A 6 -15.41 3.00 -32.33
N LYS A 7 -16.56 2.97 -31.64
CA LYS A 7 -16.80 3.61 -30.34
C LYS A 7 -16.44 2.58 -29.26
N THR A 8 -15.32 2.77 -28.58
CA THR A 8 -14.96 1.94 -27.42
C THR A 8 -15.86 2.35 -26.25
N ILE A 9 -16.77 1.45 -25.87
CA ILE A 9 -17.58 1.56 -24.66
C ILE A 9 -16.71 1.02 -23.52
N ASN A 10 -16.35 1.87 -22.56
CA ASN A 10 -15.67 1.46 -21.35
C ASN A 10 -16.72 1.18 -20.27
N GLU A 11 -17.19 -0.07 -20.19
CA GLU A 11 -18.06 -0.51 -19.09
C GLU A 11 -17.21 -0.97 -17.91
N ALA A 12 -16.88 -0.05 -17.02
CA ALA A 12 -16.48 -0.42 -15.67
C ALA A 12 -17.75 -0.74 -14.87
N SER A 13 -18.23 -1.98 -14.96
CA SER A 13 -19.32 -2.46 -14.10
C SER A 13 -18.80 -2.60 -12.67
N SER A 14 -19.00 -1.57 -11.85
CA SER A 14 -18.89 -1.69 -10.40
C SER A 14 -20.13 -2.42 -9.88
N SER A 15 -19.96 -3.71 -9.60
CA SER A 15 -20.95 -4.52 -8.89
C SER A 15 -21.22 -3.88 -7.53
N ARG A 16 -22.41 -3.27 -7.41
CA ARG A 16 -22.97 -2.72 -6.17
C ARG A 16 -23.17 -3.86 -5.18
N GLY A 17 -22.33 -3.94 -4.16
CA GLY A 17 -22.44 -4.93 -3.10
C GLY A 17 -21.69 -4.51 -1.84
N GLY A 18 -22.43 -3.97 -0.87
CA GLY A 18 -21.97 -3.80 0.52
C GLY A 18 -21.99 -2.36 1.01
N LEU A 19 -22.37 -2.18 2.27
CA LEU A 19 -22.32 -0.94 3.07
C LEU A 19 -20.87 -0.48 3.33
N GLY A 20 -20.05 -0.35 2.29
CA GLY A 20 -18.65 0.06 2.36
C GLY A 20 -18.49 1.44 1.75
N GLY A 21 -17.86 2.37 2.49
CA GLY A 21 -17.48 3.67 1.94
C GLY A 21 -16.59 3.53 0.70
N GLU A 22 -16.44 4.60 -0.08
CA GLU A 22 -15.52 4.62 -1.22
C GLU A 22 -14.10 4.96 -0.76
N SER A 23 -13.10 4.34 -1.38
CA SER A 23 -11.69 4.70 -1.20
C SER A 23 -11.24 5.69 -2.27
N ILE A 24 -10.86 6.90 -1.87
CA ILE A 24 -10.36 7.96 -2.74
C ILE A 24 -8.87 8.14 -2.48
N VAL A 25 -8.07 7.91 -3.53
CA VAL A 25 -6.61 8.07 -3.51
C VAL A 25 -6.14 8.91 -4.68
N ALA A 26 -5.13 9.74 -4.44
CA ALA A 26 -4.39 10.48 -5.45
C ALA A 26 -2.99 9.88 -5.60
N ASP A 27 -2.56 9.66 -6.83
CA ASP A 27 -1.19 9.20 -7.10
C ASP A 27 -0.19 10.34 -6.86
N CYS A 28 0.80 10.10 -6.01
CA CYS A 28 1.90 11.04 -5.75
C CYS A 28 3.16 10.69 -6.54
N GLY A 29 3.17 9.56 -7.24
CA GLY A 29 4.30 9.10 -8.02
C GLY A 29 5.48 8.65 -7.18
N ARG A 30 6.66 8.60 -7.81
CA ARG A 30 7.89 8.11 -7.19
C ARG A 30 8.55 9.19 -6.33
N ASN A 31 8.93 8.82 -5.12
CA ASN A 31 9.69 9.63 -4.18
C ASN A 31 11.06 8.99 -3.89
N THR A 32 12.05 9.84 -3.63
CA THR A 32 13.40 9.43 -3.24
C THR A 32 13.83 10.17 -1.98
N SER A 33 14.37 9.46 -1.00
CA SER A 33 14.83 10.03 0.27
C SER A 33 16.12 9.38 0.75
N THR A 34 16.71 9.95 1.80
CA THR A 34 17.81 9.32 2.52
C THR A 34 17.35 8.02 3.17
N CYS A 35 18.23 7.01 3.22
CA CYS A 35 17.88 5.74 3.81
C CYS A 35 17.79 5.84 5.34
N GLY A 36 16.61 5.54 5.91
CA GLY A 36 16.41 5.56 7.37
C GLY A 36 17.19 4.50 8.16
N TYR A 37 17.66 3.43 7.50
CA TYR A 37 18.41 2.35 8.14
C TYR A 37 19.90 2.67 8.21
N CYS A 38 20.57 2.74 7.06
CA CYS A 38 22.01 2.99 7.01
C CYS A 38 22.39 4.48 7.07
N LYS A 39 21.40 5.39 7.03
CA LYS A 39 21.61 6.85 7.04
C LYS A 39 22.57 7.33 5.96
N SER A 40 22.54 6.66 4.80
CA SER A 40 23.36 7.02 3.65
C SER A 40 23.17 8.50 3.30
N PRO A 41 24.25 9.24 2.99
CA PRO A 41 24.17 10.64 2.59
C PRO A 41 23.54 10.82 1.19
N THR A 42 23.37 9.72 0.44
CA THR A 42 22.73 9.71 -0.88
C THR A 42 21.26 9.30 -0.77
N SER A 43 20.42 9.85 -1.66
CA SER A 43 19.01 9.46 -1.80
C SER A 43 18.89 8.03 -2.32
N SER A 44 18.91 7.09 -1.38
CA SER A 44 19.03 5.65 -1.62
C SER A 44 17.80 4.87 -1.17
N SER A 45 16.78 5.56 -0.65
CA SER A 45 15.45 5.02 -0.40
C SER A 45 14.50 5.48 -1.49
N ILE A 46 13.89 4.52 -2.19
CA ILE A 46 12.98 4.77 -3.31
C ILE A 46 11.63 4.16 -2.97
N SER A 47 10.55 4.93 -3.16
CA SER A 47 9.19 4.45 -2.95
C SER A 47 8.20 5.09 -3.91
N ASP A 48 7.13 4.37 -4.23
CA ASP A 48 5.96 4.95 -4.90
C ASP A 48 4.97 5.43 -3.83
N GLY A 49 4.33 6.58 -4.03
CA GLY A 49 3.48 7.24 -3.05
C GLY A 49 2.04 7.41 -3.52
N LEU A 50 1.10 7.28 -2.58
CA LEU A 50 -0.31 7.62 -2.77
C LEU A 50 -0.75 8.52 -1.62
N TRP A 51 -1.58 9.50 -1.89
CA TRP A 51 -2.30 10.26 -0.87
C TRP A 51 -3.72 9.74 -0.76
N THR A 52 -4.23 9.53 0.45
CA THR A 52 -5.60 9.09 0.67
C THR A 52 -6.46 10.17 1.32
N GLU A 53 -7.63 10.41 0.73
CA GLU A 53 -8.70 11.21 1.34
C GLU A 53 -9.64 10.32 2.14
N SER A 54 -10.03 9.18 1.56
CA SER A 54 -10.79 8.12 2.22
C SER A 54 -10.21 6.75 1.86
N LEU A 55 -10.19 5.82 2.82
CA LEU A 55 -9.73 4.47 2.58
C LEU A 55 -10.52 3.49 3.41
N THR A 56 -11.14 2.51 2.76
CA THR A 56 -11.82 1.43 3.46
C THR A 56 -10.82 0.50 4.15
N VAL A 57 -11.26 -0.17 5.20
CA VAL A 57 -10.45 -1.16 5.91
C VAL A 57 -10.05 -2.32 4.98
N ASN A 58 -10.96 -2.74 4.10
CA ASN A 58 -10.72 -3.85 3.16
C ASN A 58 -9.69 -3.46 2.09
N ASP A 59 -9.78 -2.26 1.53
CA ASP A 59 -8.80 -1.79 0.54
C ASP A 59 -7.43 -1.56 1.19
N TYR A 60 -7.41 -1.00 2.41
CA TYR A 60 -6.17 -0.89 3.17
C TYR A 60 -5.54 -2.25 3.45
N GLN A 61 -6.35 -3.25 3.80
CA GLN A 61 -5.89 -4.62 3.99
C GLN A 61 -5.24 -5.16 2.71
N ALA A 62 -5.89 -5.01 1.55
CA ALA A 62 -5.34 -5.44 0.27
C ALA A 62 -4.06 -4.66 -0.13
N LEU A 63 -3.95 -3.38 0.22
CA LEU A 63 -2.74 -2.58 0.02
C LEU A 63 -1.58 -3.09 0.90
N LEU A 64 -1.84 -3.33 2.19
CA LEU A 64 -0.86 -3.92 3.12
C LEU A 64 -0.33 -5.27 2.61
N ASP A 65 -1.21 -6.14 2.12
CA ASP A 65 -0.84 -7.45 1.55
C ASP A 65 0.08 -7.33 0.33
N ARG A 66 0.02 -6.19 -0.38
CA ARG A 66 0.89 -5.87 -1.54
C ARG A 66 2.13 -5.07 -1.16
N GLY A 67 2.41 -4.89 0.13
CA GLY A 67 3.60 -4.22 0.64
C GLY A 67 3.48 -2.69 0.73
N TRP A 68 2.28 -2.13 0.59
CA TRP A 68 2.04 -0.72 0.90
C TRP A 68 2.10 -0.49 2.41
N ARG A 69 2.56 0.69 2.79
CA ARG A 69 2.69 1.18 4.17
C ARG A 69 1.97 2.51 4.28
N ARG A 70 1.70 2.98 5.51
CA ARG A 70 0.95 4.21 5.77
C ARG A 70 1.59 5.08 6.86
N SER A 71 1.58 6.39 6.63
CA SER A 71 1.95 7.45 7.57
C SER A 71 0.92 8.57 7.47
N GLY A 72 -0.05 8.61 8.39
CA GLY A 72 -1.18 9.54 8.30
C GLY A 72 -2.01 9.30 7.04
N CYS A 73 -2.22 10.32 6.21
CA CYS A 73 -2.92 10.20 4.93
C CYS A 73 -2.01 9.82 3.75
N PHE A 74 -0.72 9.58 3.99
CA PHE A 74 0.21 9.16 2.94
C PHE A 74 0.42 7.65 3.00
N LEU A 75 0.24 6.97 1.88
CA LEU A 75 0.68 5.59 1.67
C LEU A 75 1.91 5.54 0.79
N TYR A 76 2.77 4.57 1.03
CA TYR A 76 3.97 4.39 0.23
C TYR A 76 4.36 2.92 0.11
N LYS A 77 4.92 2.55 -1.04
CA LYS A 77 5.46 1.22 -1.31
C LYS A 77 6.95 1.33 -1.65
N PRO A 78 7.85 0.88 -0.77
CA PRO A 78 9.28 0.85 -1.07
C PRO A 78 9.60 -0.04 -2.27
N GLU A 79 10.50 0.42 -3.14
CA GLU A 79 11.05 -0.38 -4.24
C GLU A 79 12.27 -1.14 -3.72
N MET A 80 12.02 -2.37 -3.27
CA MET A 80 12.96 -3.18 -2.50
C MET A 80 14.27 -3.48 -3.26
N ASP A 81 14.20 -3.65 -4.57
CA ASP A 81 15.33 -4.03 -5.42
C ASP A 81 16.28 -2.85 -5.69
N LYS A 82 15.78 -1.62 -5.57
CA LYS A 82 16.55 -0.40 -5.82
C LYS A 82 16.96 0.35 -4.56
N THR A 83 16.26 0.09 -3.45
CA THR A 83 16.58 0.69 -2.16
C THR A 83 17.76 -0.03 -1.51
N CYS A 84 18.74 0.70 -1.00
CA CYS A 84 19.97 0.10 -0.45
C CYS A 84 19.74 -0.81 0.77
N CYS A 85 18.68 -0.55 1.55
CA CYS A 85 18.29 -1.36 2.70
C CYS A 85 16.82 -1.79 2.53
N PRO A 86 16.56 -3.02 2.06
CA PRO A 86 15.20 -3.51 1.83
C PRO A 86 14.40 -3.52 3.13
N ALA A 87 13.24 -2.86 3.09
CA ALA A 87 12.34 -2.78 4.23
C ALA A 87 11.35 -3.96 4.21
N TYR A 88 11.74 -5.10 4.82
CA TYR A 88 10.84 -6.25 4.95
C TYR A 88 9.77 -5.98 6.02
N THR A 89 8.50 -6.15 5.65
CA THR A 89 7.39 -6.06 6.60
C THR A 89 7.20 -7.40 7.30
N ILE A 90 7.33 -7.40 8.63
CA ILE A 90 6.91 -8.55 9.45
C ILE A 90 5.46 -8.31 9.83
N ARG A 91 4.59 -9.26 9.51
CA ARG A 91 3.17 -9.18 9.86
C ARG A 91 2.74 -10.39 10.69
N LEU A 92 2.16 -10.09 11.85
CA LEU A 92 1.48 -11.06 12.68
C LEU A 92 -0.03 -11.01 12.40
N LYS A 93 -0.62 -12.15 12.04
CA LYS A 93 -2.09 -12.27 11.98
C LYS A 93 -2.61 -12.41 13.41
N ALA A 94 -3.14 -11.32 13.96
CA ALA A 94 -3.60 -11.30 15.34
C ALA A 94 -4.69 -12.34 15.64
N SER A 95 -5.55 -12.64 14.66
CA SER A 95 -6.59 -13.69 14.77
C SER A 95 -6.02 -15.08 14.99
N ASP A 96 -4.83 -15.34 14.43
CA ASP A 96 -4.22 -16.67 14.39
C ASP A 96 -3.13 -16.80 15.47
N PHE A 97 -2.82 -15.70 16.17
CA PHE A 97 -1.75 -15.65 17.14
C PHE A 97 -2.17 -16.31 18.46
N VAL A 98 -1.48 -17.39 18.81
CA VAL A 98 -1.62 -18.05 20.12
C VAL A 98 -0.38 -17.72 20.96
N PRO A 99 -0.52 -16.89 22.02
CA PRO A 99 0.62 -16.52 22.85
C PRO A 99 1.13 -17.72 23.66
N SER A 100 2.45 -17.87 23.75
CA SER A 100 3.09 -18.88 24.60
C SER A 100 2.94 -18.54 26.09
N LYS A 101 3.13 -19.54 26.96
CA LYS A 101 3.11 -19.37 28.43
C LYS A 101 4.09 -18.30 28.93
N VAL A 102 5.22 -18.11 28.23
CA VAL A 102 6.21 -17.07 28.57
C VAL A 102 5.71 -15.69 28.16
N GLN A 103 5.08 -15.56 27.00
CA GLN A 103 4.53 -14.29 26.51
C GLN A 103 3.31 -13.80 27.32
N GLN A 104 2.61 -14.70 28.01
CA GLN A 104 1.51 -14.35 28.91
C GLN A 104 1.95 -13.87 30.30
N ARG A 105 3.24 -14.00 30.66
CA ARG A 105 3.74 -13.51 31.95
C ARG A 105 3.80 -11.98 31.93
N VAL A 106 2.78 -11.35 32.49
CA VAL A 106 2.80 -9.93 32.85
C VAL A 106 3.75 -9.76 34.04
N ARG A 107 4.70 -8.83 33.95
CA ARG A 107 5.56 -8.44 35.08
C ARG A 107 4.84 -7.44 35.97
#